data_AF-A0A523K2A4-F1
#
_entry.id   AF-A0A523K2A4-F1
#
_cell.length_a   1.000
_cell.length_b   1.000
_cell.length_c   1.000
_cell.angle_alpha   90.00
_cell.angle_beta   90.00
_cell.angle_gamma   90.00
#
_symmetry.space_group_name_H-M   'P 1'
#
loop_
_entity.id
_entity.type
_entity.pdbx_description
1 polymer ?
#
loop_
_entity_poly.entity_id
_entity_poly.type
_entity_poly.pdbx_seq_one_letter_code
_entity_poly.pdbx_strand_id
1 'polypeptide(L)'
;MDPSNSKTPAFADDAAARAYAELAAVLSEIEANYISPDRGMHTPEERTAGRYLLANALQHGFQCWFEVDPKRPLFHRWLSPTKKLLGDNPDAVYYGAIADPAGSYRIRGNVHGACYTSFSVETGAQQGHLSKGVISTLNDTEFDVAADGSYEIIASPEPQPRNWLRLEPGAGSITTRHYWEWERSVAADPTFHVPLWIEPLEDPGPAAPMDDA
;
A
#
# COMPACT_ATOMS: atom_id res chain seq x y z
N MET A 1 46.26 -6.70 -23.37
CA MET A 1 44.79 -6.60 -23.31
C MET A 1 44.44 -5.20 -23.74
N ASP A 2 43.71 -5.07 -24.84
CA ASP A 2 43.32 -3.80 -25.44
C ASP A 2 42.17 -3.18 -24.60
N PRO A 3 42.31 -1.95 -24.05
CA PRO A 3 41.28 -1.31 -23.25
C PRO A 3 40.17 -0.62 -24.07
N SER A 4 40.16 -0.74 -25.41
CA SER A 4 39.29 0.04 -26.29
C SER A 4 37.92 -0.56 -26.63
N ASN A 5 37.52 -1.70 -26.06
CA ASN A 5 36.25 -2.35 -26.42
C ASN A 5 35.29 -2.58 -25.24
N SER A 6 35.10 -1.56 -24.41
CA SER A 6 33.90 -1.48 -23.57
C SER A 6 32.75 -0.95 -24.43
N LYS A 7 32.17 -1.81 -25.28
CA LYS A 7 30.82 -1.52 -25.80
C LYS A 7 29.88 -1.52 -24.60
N THR A 8 29.48 -0.34 -24.15
CA THR A 8 28.36 -0.20 -23.23
C THR A 8 27.20 -0.98 -23.83
N PRO A 9 26.62 -1.98 -23.13
CA PRO A 9 25.52 -2.73 -23.68
C PRO A 9 24.39 -1.74 -24.01
N ALA A 10 23.89 -1.80 -25.25
CA ALA A 10 22.71 -1.05 -25.62
C ALA A 10 21.53 -1.64 -24.84
N PHE A 11 20.92 -0.83 -23.98
CA PHE A 11 19.65 -1.20 -23.35
C PHE A 11 18.57 -1.36 -24.43
N ALA A 12 17.58 -2.20 -24.18
CA ALA A 12 16.40 -2.26 -25.02
C ALA A 12 15.67 -0.90 -24.98
N ASP A 13 14.94 -0.56 -26.04
CA ASP A 13 14.15 0.69 -26.15
C ASP A 13 12.64 0.37 -26.09
N ASP A 14 12.29 -0.64 -25.32
CA ASP A 14 10.92 -0.96 -24.97
C ASP A 14 10.44 -0.08 -23.80
N ALA A 15 9.13 -0.05 -23.53
CA ALA A 15 8.58 0.86 -22.54
C ALA A 15 9.01 0.48 -21.11
N ALA A 16 9.15 -0.81 -20.80
CA ALA A 16 9.68 -1.27 -19.53
C ALA A 16 11.14 -0.83 -19.31
N ALA A 17 12.00 -0.91 -20.33
CA ALA A 17 13.38 -0.45 -20.24
C ALA A 17 13.49 1.06 -19.99
N ARG A 18 12.64 1.86 -20.64
CA ARG A 18 12.55 3.30 -20.36
C ARG A 18 12.07 3.58 -18.94
N ALA A 19 11.02 2.92 -18.48
CA ALA A 19 10.51 3.07 -17.10
C ALA A 19 11.57 2.69 -16.05
N TYR A 20 12.36 1.64 -16.31
CA TYR A 20 13.45 1.24 -15.42
C TYR A 20 14.59 2.28 -15.40
N ALA A 21 14.94 2.85 -16.55
CA ALA A 21 15.93 3.92 -16.63
C ALA A 21 15.44 5.19 -15.91
N GLU A 22 14.16 5.54 -16.04
CA GLU A 22 13.52 6.65 -15.33
C GLU A 22 13.55 6.44 -13.81
N LEU A 23 13.22 5.23 -13.33
CA LEU A 23 13.33 4.90 -11.90
C LEU A 23 14.75 5.13 -11.38
N ALA A 24 15.78 4.67 -12.11
CA ALA A 24 17.18 4.88 -11.73
C ALA A 24 17.57 6.36 -11.70
N ALA A 25 17.07 7.14 -12.67
CA ALA A 25 17.30 8.59 -12.73
C ALA A 25 16.65 9.30 -11.54
N VAL A 26 15.41 8.97 -11.19
CA VAL A 26 14.69 9.54 -10.03
C VAL A 26 15.41 9.23 -8.71
N LEU A 27 15.91 8.00 -8.52
CA LEU A 27 16.69 7.66 -7.33
C LEU A 27 17.96 8.51 -7.22
N SER A 28 18.63 8.75 -8.34
CA SER A 28 19.83 9.61 -8.40
C SER A 28 19.50 11.08 -8.11
N GLU A 29 18.35 11.56 -8.60
CA GLU A 29 17.86 12.92 -8.32
C GLU A 29 17.53 13.10 -6.83
N ILE A 30 16.87 12.12 -6.20
CA ILE A 30 16.54 12.15 -4.78
C ILE A 30 17.83 12.20 -3.93
N GLU A 31 18.81 11.38 -4.27
CA GLU A 31 20.12 11.38 -3.61
C GLU A 31 20.81 12.74 -3.71
N ALA A 32 20.80 13.37 -4.88
CA ALA A 32 21.45 14.66 -5.10
C ALA A 32 20.72 15.85 -4.43
N ASN A 33 19.38 15.85 -4.47
CA ASN A 33 18.58 17.05 -4.17
C ASN A 33 17.82 16.98 -2.84
N TYR A 34 17.50 15.78 -2.36
CA TYR A 34 16.71 15.59 -1.14
C TYR A 34 17.54 15.09 0.04
N ILE A 35 18.54 14.24 -0.22
CA ILE A 35 19.42 13.69 0.81
C ILE A 35 20.64 14.61 0.96
N SER A 36 20.37 15.88 1.30
CA SER A 36 21.37 16.95 1.27
C SER A 36 21.25 17.91 2.46
N PRO A 37 22.32 18.68 2.76
CA PRO A 37 22.30 19.72 3.80
C PRO A 37 21.22 20.78 3.57
N ASP A 38 20.85 21.08 2.32
CA ASP A 38 19.82 22.07 1.97
C ASP A 38 18.41 21.64 2.40
N ARG A 39 18.22 20.36 2.68
CA ARG A 39 17.00 19.79 3.28
C ARG A 39 17.14 19.49 4.78
N GLY A 40 18.16 20.03 5.43
CA GLY A 40 18.40 19.87 6.87
C GLY A 40 19.12 18.57 7.26
N MET A 41 19.70 17.83 6.31
CA MET A 41 20.48 16.61 6.59
C MET A 41 21.98 16.91 6.62
N HIS A 42 22.46 17.41 7.75
CA HIS A 42 23.83 17.90 7.91
C HIS A 42 24.83 16.78 8.24
N THR A 43 24.38 15.72 8.90
CA THR A 43 25.23 14.61 9.36
C THR A 43 25.13 13.38 8.44
N PRO A 44 26.16 12.51 8.42
CA PRO A 44 26.09 11.22 7.74
C PRO A 44 24.92 10.34 8.22
N GLU A 45 24.59 10.39 9.51
CA GLU A 45 23.52 9.62 10.13
C GLU A 45 22.14 10.07 9.62
N GLU A 46 21.88 11.38 9.55
CA GLU A 46 20.64 11.93 8.97
C GLU A 46 20.48 11.52 7.51
N ARG A 47 21.54 11.63 6.70
CA ARG A 47 21.51 11.20 5.30
C ARG A 47 21.29 9.70 5.17
N THR A 48 21.82 8.89 6.08
CA THR A 48 21.58 7.44 6.13
C THR A 48 20.11 7.13 6.44
N ALA A 49 19.51 7.86 7.39
CA ALA A 49 18.08 7.74 7.67
C ALA A 49 17.21 8.13 6.46
N GLY A 50 17.61 9.15 5.70
CA GLY A 50 16.97 9.52 4.43
C GLY A 50 17.00 8.39 3.38
N ARG A 51 18.16 7.74 3.20
CA ARG A 51 18.29 6.57 2.30
C ARG A 51 17.46 5.38 2.76
N TYR A 52 17.39 5.16 4.08
CA TYR A 52 16.52 4.11 4.65
C TYR A 52 15.04 4.37 4.34
N LEU A 53 14.59 5.62 4.47
CA LEU A 53 13.23 6.01 4.08
C LEU A 53 12.97 5.78 2.59
N LEU A 54 13.93 6.15 1.72
CA LEU A 54 13.83 5.93 0.27
C LEU A 54 13.70 4.44 -0.07
N ALA A 55 14.50 3.58 0.55
CA ALA A 55 14.41 2.14 0.38
C ALA A 55 13.04 1.59 0.81
N ASN A 56 12.49 2.06 1.93
CA ASN A 56 11.15 1.67 2.39
C ASN A 56 10.05 2.14 1.44
N ALA A 57 10.18 3.34 0.85
CA ALA A 57 9.25 3.87 -0.14
C ALA A 57 9.29 3.03 -1.43
N LEU A 58 10.48 2.63 -1.88
CA LEU A 58 10.64 1.75 -3.03
C LEU A 58 10.03 0.36 -2.77
N GLN A 59 10.31 -0.23 -1.60
CA GLN A 59 9.66 -1.47 -1.16
C GLN A 59 8.14 -1.35 -1.16
N HIS A 60 7.60 -0.19 -0.77
CA HIS A 60 6.17 0.07 -0.81
C HIS A 60 5.62 0.12 -2.24
N GLY A 61 6.28 0.85 -3.13
CA GLY A 61 5.93 0.88 -4.55
C GLY A 61 5.86 -0.53 -5.14
N PHE A 62 6.92 -1.34 -4.93
CA PHE A 62 6.94 -2.70 -5.45
C PHE A 62 5.87 -3.61 -4.85
N GLN A 63 5.59 -3.48 -3.56
CA GLN A 63 4.59 -4.32 -2.90
C GLN A 63 3.16 -3.98 -3.32
N CYS A 64 2.84 -2.70 -3.56
CA CYS A 64 1.45 -2.25 -3.74
C CYS A 64 1.08 -1.89 -5.17
N TRP A 65 2.05 -1.59 -6.03
CA TRP A 65 1.80 -1.03 -7.37
C TRP A 65 2.40 -1.83 -8.52
N PHE A 66 3.33 -2.76 -8.27
CA PHE A 66 4.05 -3.45 -9.34
C PHE A 66 3.20 -4.49 -10.08
N GLU A 67 2.44 -5.30 -9.35
CA GLU A 67 1.54 -6.33 -9.88
C GLU A 67 0.07 -5.94 -9.63
N VAL A 68 -0.22 -4.64 -9.68
CA VAL A 68 -1.53 -4.14 -9.26
C VAL A 68 -2.63 -4.52 -10.24
N ASP A 69 -3.68 -5.14 -9.73
CA ASP A 69 -4.90 -5.41 -10.47
C ASP A 69 -6.09 -4.88 -9.66
N PRO A 70 -6.58 -3.65 -9.94
CA PRO A 70 -7.69 -3.07 -9.20
C PRO A 70 -8.99 -3.90 -9.26
N LYS A 71 -9.16 -4.76 -10.28
CA LYS A 71 -10.33 -5.66 -10.36
C LYS A 71 -10.17 -6.90 -9.47
N ARG A 72 -8.94 -7.23 -9.07
CA ARG A 72 -8.57 -8.35 -8.20
C ARG A 72 -7.74 -7.82 -7.01
N PRO A 73 -8.31 -6.93 -6.18
CA PRO A 73 -7.57 -6.30 -5.09
C PRO A 73 -7.04 -7.36 -4.12
N LEU A 74 -5.88 -7.07 -3.53
CA LEU A 74 -5.30 -7.87 -2.46
C LEU A 74 -4.85 -6.94 -1.32
N PHE A 75 -5.12 -7.35 -0.08
CA PHE A 75 -4.60 -6.65 1.09
C PHE A 75 -3.13 -7.01 1.31
N HIS A 76 -2.27 -6.02 1.14
CA HIS A 76 -0.86 -6.13 1.49
C HIS A 76 -0.63 -5.48 2.84
N ARG A 77 0.15 -6.14 3.70
CA ARG A 77 0.62 -5.53 4.94
C ARG A 77 1.51 -4.34 4.60
N TRP A 78 1.01 -3.15 4.85
CA TRP A 78 1.60 -1.89 4.39
C TRP A 78 2.88 -1.53 5.13
N LEU A 79 2.92 -1.84 6.43
CA LEU A 79 3.99 -1.50 7.36
C LEU A 79 4.40 -2.75 8.13
N SER A 80 5.70 -2.87 8.39
CA SER A 80 6.28 -4.02 9.07
C SER A 80 7.42 -3.57 10.00
N PRO A 81 7.97 -4.46 10.84
CA PRO A 81 9.15 -4.16 11.63
C PRO A 81 10.34 -3.65 10.80
N THR A 82 10.43 -4.05 9.52
CA THR A 82 11.51 -3.69 8.60
C THR A 82 11.12 -2.65 7.55
N LYS A 83 9.89 -2.15 7.57
CA LYS A 83 9.37 -1.17 6.60
C LYS A 83 8.58 -0.08 7.32
N LYS A 84 9.19 1.10 7.41
CA LYS A 84 8.69 2.27 8.16
C LYS A 84 8.38 3.42 7.22
N LEU A 85 7.18 4.00 7.31
CA LEU A 85 6.69 5.12 6.49
C LEU A 85 5.72 5.97 7.30
N LEU A 86 5.67 7.28 6.99
CA LEU A 86 4.62 8.22 7.42
C LEU A 86 4.33 8.29 8.95
N GLY A 87 5.30 7.91 9.79
CA GLY A 87 5.13 7.91 11.26
C GLY A 87 4.22 6.78 11.75
N ASP A 88 4.49 5.55 11.32
CA ASP A 88 3.70 4.38 11.69
C ASP A 88 3.63 4.13 13.20
N ASN A 89 2.45 3.70 13.67
CA ASN A 89 2.25 3.34 15.07
C ASN A 89 2.67 1.87 15.31
N PRO A 90 3.59 1.59 16.25
CA PRO A 90 4.04 0.23 16.56
C PRO A 90 2.93 -0.68 17.11
N ASP A 91 1.86 -0.11 17.66
CA ASP A 91 0.72 -0.86 18.22
C ASP A 91 -0.36 -1.16 17.18
N ALA A 92 -0.10 -0.78 15.92
CA ALA A 92 -1.03 -0.96 14.82
C ALA A 92 -0.49 -1.89 13.74
N VAL A 93 -1.40 -2.69 13.17
CA VAL A 93 -1.18 -3.42 11.93
C VAL A 93 -2.00 -2.75 10.82
N TYR A 94 -1.33 -2.47 9.72
CA TYR A 94 -1.89 -1.73 8.58
C TYR A 94 -1.92 -2.62 7.34
N TYR A 95 -3.05 -2.62 6.65
CA TYR A 95 -3.16 -3.21 5.32
C TYR A 95 -3.64 -2.18 4.31
N GLY A 96 -3.27 -2.37 3.05
CA GLY A 96 -3.76 -1.57 1.94
C GLY A 96 -4.07 -2.45 0.74
N ALA A 97 -5.15 -2.13 0.04
CA ALA A 97 -5.51 -2.73 -1.23
C ALA A 97 -5.86 -1.61 -2.23
N ILE A 98 -5.40 -1.76 -3.47
CA ILE A 98 -5.81 -0.89 -4.58
C ILE A 98 -7.04 -1.53 -5.23
N ALA A 99 -8.14 -0.78 -5.32
CA ALA A 99 -9.42 -1.28 -5.82
C ALA A 99 -9.94 -0.36 -6.95
N ASP A 100 -10.68 -0.94 -7.89
CA ASP A 100 -11.39 -0.19 -8.93
C ASP A 100 -12.54 0.61 -8.28
N PRO A 101 -12.59 1.95 -8.44
CA PRO A 101 -13.69 2.77 -7.94
C PRO A 101 -15.07 2.35 -8.42
N ALA A 102 -15.16 1.73 -9.59
CA ALA A 102 -16.41 1.24 -10.17
C ALA A 102 -16.74 -0.20 -9.77
N GLY A 103 -15.82 -0.89 -9.09
CA GLY A 103 -16.00 -2.28 -8.67
C GLY A 103 -16.83 -2.41 -7.40
N SER A 104 -17.34 -3.62 -7.15
CA SER A 104 -17.96 -4.00 -5.89
C SER A 104 -17.24 -5.21 -5.30
N TYR A 105 -16.88 -5.12 -4.02
CA TYR A 105 -16.03 -6.09 -3.34
C TYR A 105 -16.60 -6.47 -1.99
N ARG A 106 -16.41 -7.75 -1.63
CA ARG A 106 -16.63 -8.23 -0.28
C ARG A 106 -15.32 -8.24 0.47
N ILE A 107 -15.29 -7.56 1.61
CA ILE A 107 -14.20 -7.61 2.59
C ILE A 107 -14.68 -8.47 3.75
N ARG A 108 -13.89 -9.47 4.12
CA ARG A 108 -14.16 -10.34 5.27
C ARG A 108 -12.93 -10.41 6.15
N GLY A 109 -13.16 -10.63 7.42
CA GLY A 109 -12.09 -10.79 8.38
C GLY A 109 -12.59 -11.05 9.79
N ASN A 110 -11.68 -10.87 10.75
CA ASN A 110 -11.99 -10.95 12.16
C ASN A 110 -11.27 -9.80 12.89
N VAL A 111 -11.94 -9.13 13.83
CA VAL A 111 -11.31 -8.05 14.63
C VAL A 111 -10.14 -8.59 15.47
N HIS A 112 -10.13 -9.90 15.73
CA HIS A 112 -9.00 -10.67 16.25
C HIS A 112 -8.37 -10.06 17.51
N GLY A 113 -9.25 -9.62 18.42
CA GLY A 113 -8.86 -9.01 19.70
C GLY A 113 -8.32 -7.59 19.60
N ALA A 114 -8.38 -6.94 18.44
CA ALA A 114 -8.07 -5.53 18.32
C ALA A 114 -9.04 -4.70 19.19
N CYS A 115 -8.53 -3.68 19.87
CA CYS A 115 -9.36 -2.72 20.60
C CYS A 115 -9.98 -1.67 19.69
N TYR A 116 -9.45 -1.54 18.47
CA TYR A 116 -9.99 -0.70 17.41
C TYR A 116 -9.63 -1.27 16.04
N THR A 117 -10.63 -1.47 15.18
CA THR A 117 -10.47 -1.80 13.77
C THR A 117 -11.16 -0.75 12.90
N SER A 118 -10.46 -0.24 11.88
CA SER A 118 -11.05 0.69 10.91
C SER A 118 -10.63 0.45 9.47
N PHE A 119 -11.46 0.94 8.57
CA PHE A 119 -11.32 0.94 7.13
C PHE A 119 -11.45 2.38 6.63
N SER A 120 -10.67 2.75 5.63
CA SER A 120 -10.75 4.06 4.99
C SER A 120 -10.57 3.92 3.48
N VAL A 121 -11.38 4.65 2.72
CA VAL A 121 -11.23 4.80 1.28
C VAL A 121 -10.57 6.14 1.02
N GLU A 122 -9.36 6.11 0.49
CA GLU A 122 -8.57 7.30 0.22
C GLU A 122 -8.78 7.78 -1.22
N THR A 123 -8.82 9.11 -1.41
CA THR A 123 -8.96 9.73 -2.73
C THR A 123 -7.66 10.31 -3.24
N GLY A 124 -7.49 10.35 -4.56
CA GLY A 124 -6.32 10.94 -5.21
C GLY A 124 -5.03 10.12 -5.08
N ALA A 125 -5.13 8.90 -4.55
CA ALA A 125 -4.02 7.97 -4.41
C ALA A 125 -3.79 7.07 -5.64
N GLN A 126 -4.51 7.30 -6.75
CA GLN A 126 -4.30 6.56 -8.00
C GLN A 126 -2.86 6.72 -8.49
N GLN A 127 -2.39 5.73 -9.25
CA GLN A 127 -1.07 5.76 -9.89
C GLN A 127 0.08 6.03 -8.88
N GLY A 128 -0.06 5.56 -7.63
CA GLY A 128 0.95 5.73 -6.59
C GLY A 128 1.07 7.13 -5.99
N HIS A 129 0.13 8.03 -6.27
CA HIS A 129 0.13 9.35 -5.65
C HIS A 129 -0.20 9.30 -4.14
N LEU A 130 0.23 10.33 -3.41
CA LEU A 130 -0.20 10.51 -2.02
C LEU A 130 -1.70 10.84 -1.99
N SER A 131 -2.38 10.25 -1.01
CA SER A 131 -3.79 10.55 -0.73
C SER A 131 -4.01 12.06 -0.55
N LYS A 132 -5.08 12.57 -1.15
CA LYS A 132 -5.53 13.96 -1.07
C LYS A 132 -6.74 14.11 -0.14
N GLY A 133 -7.23 13.01 0.43
CA GLY A 133 -8.39 13.03 1.32
C GLY A 133 -8.98 11.64 1.55
N VAL A 134 -10.08 11.61 2.29
CA VAL A 134 -10.81 10.37 2.63
C VAL A 134 -12.25 10.49 2.14
N ILE A 135 -12.72 9.50 1.39
CA ILE A 135 -14.08 9.42 0.85
C ILE A 135 -15.04 8.83 1.87
N SER A 136 -14.62 7.72 2.49
CA SER A 136 -15.46 6.92 3.37
C SER A 136 -14.60 6.28 4.45
N THR A 137 -15.17 6.13 5.63
CA THR A 137 -14.56 5.42 6.75
C THR A 137 -15.59 4.53 7.40
N LEU A 138 -15.12 3.43 7.97
CA LEU A 138 -15.84 2.64 8.95
C LEU A 138 -14.89 2.29 10.07
N ASN A 139 -15.37 2.30 11.31
CA ASN A 139 -14.72 1.61 12.42
C ASN A 139 -15.63 0.50 12.98
N ASP A 140 -15.10 -0.30 13.91
CA ASP A 140 -15.76 -1.47 14.50
C ASP A 140 -17.04 -1.18 15.32
N THR A 141 -17.35 0.09 15.58
CA THR A 141 -18.68 0.50 16.10
C THR A 141 -19.69 0.80 14.98
N GLU A 142 -19.22 0.92 13.75
CA GLU A 142 -19.98 1.33 12.56
C GLU A 142 -20.22 0.18 11.57
N PHE A 143 -19.75 -1.04 11.85
CA PHE A 143 -20.14 -2.25 11.14
C PHE A 143 -20.49 -3.37 12.13
N ASP A 144 -21.20 -4.38 11.64
CA ASP A 144 -21.65 -5.48 12.49
C ASP A 144 -20.52 -6.49 12.68
N VAL A 145 -20.17 -6.73 13.95
CA VAL A 145 -19.20 -7.75 14.37
C VAL A 145 -19.96 -8.88 15.04
N ALA A 146 -19.77 -10.10 14.54
CA ALA A 146 -20.39 -11.29 15.12
C ALA A 146 -19.75 -11.64 16.47
N ALA A 147 -20.39 -12.52 17.23
CA ALA A 147 -19.93 -12.92 18.56
C ALA A 147 -18.52 -13.58 18.57
N ASP A 148 -18.11 -14.17 17.44
CA ASP A 148 -16.78 -14.75 17.25
C ASP A 148 -15.74 -13.73 16.74
N GLY A 149 -16.12 -12.46 16.61
CA GLY A 149 -15.29 -11.38 16.10
C GLY A 149 -15.26 -11.24 14.58
N SER A 150 -15.96 -12.11 13.83
CA SER A 150 -15.99 -12.02 12.37
C SER A 150 -16.84 -10.85 11.87
N TYR A 151 -16.50 -10.33 10.69
CA TYR A 151 -17.26 -9.28 10.01
C TYR A 151 -17.28 -9.48 8.50
N GLU A 152 -18.27 -8.86 7.86
CA GLU A 152 -18.38 -8.74 6.41
C GLU A 152 -18.76 -7.28 6.06
N ILE A 153 -17.97 -6.66 5.18
CA ILE A 153 -18.16 -5.30 4.68
C ILE A 153 -18.25 -5.36 3.16
N ILE A 154 -19.17 -4.59 2.58
CA ILE A 154 -19.27 -4.42 1.14
C ILE A 154 -18.69 -3.06 0.77
N ALA A 155 -17.62 -3.08 -0.03
CA ALA A 155 -17.06 -1.89 -0.65
C ALA A 155 -17.66 -1.74 -2.05
N SER A 156 -18.47 -0.71 -2.28
CA SER A 156 -19.19 -0.52 -3.56
C SER A 156 -19.55 0.95 -3.80
N PRO A 157 -19.72 1.36 -5.07
CA PRO A 157 -20.32 2.66 -5.40
C PRO A 157 -21.82 2.69 -5.08
N GLU A 158 -22.51 1.56 -5.22
CA GLU A 158 -23.93 1.43 -4.86
C GLU A 158 -24.12 1.39 -3.34
N PRO A 159 -25.07 2.16 -2.79
CA PRO A 159 -25.40 2.13 -1.37
C PRO A 159 -25.82 0.75 -0.87
N GLN A 160 -25.26 0.34 0.26
CA GLN A 160 -25.69 -0.83 1.02
C GLN A 160 -26.38 -0.39 2.31
N PRO A 161 -27.39 -1.13 2.80
CA PRO A 161 -28.14 -0.73 4.00
C PRO A 161 -27.29 -0.78 5.28
N ARG A 162 -26.27 -1.63 5.32
CA ARG A 162 -25.39 -1.85 6.47
C ARG A 162 -24.01 -2.34 6.00
N ASN A 163 -22.98 -2.18 6.83
CA ASN A 163 -21.59 -2.58 6.53
C ASN A 163 -21.10 -2.08 5.17
N TRP A 164 -21.42 -0.82 4.86
CA TRP A 164 -21.13 -0.22 3.57
C TRP A 164 -19.89 0.65 3.63
N LEU A 165 -18.87 0.30 2.85
CA LEU A 165 -17.71 1.15 2.62
C LEU A 165 -17.86 1.80 1.24
N ARG A 166 -18.17 3.10 1.20
CA ARG A 166 -18.50 3.77 -0.06
C ARG A 166 -17.28 3.95 -0.95
N LEU A 167 -17.38 3.50 -2.19
CA LEU A 167 -16.44 3.83 -3.27
C LEU A 167 -17.02 4.97 -4.13
N GLU A 168 -16.16 5.88 -4.59
CA GLU A 168 -16.55 6.99 -5.47
C GLU A 168 -15.49 7.16 -6.57
N PRO A 169 -15.83 7.78 -7.71
CA PRO A 169 -14.82 8.19 -8.68
C PRO A 169 -13.69 8.97 -7.98
N GLY A 170 -12.46 8.51 -8.14
CA GLY A 170 -11.34 9.06 -7.39
C GLY A 170 -10.95 8.27 -6.15
N ALA A 171 -11.61 7.17 -5.79
CA ALA A 171 -11.06 6.19 -4.85
C ALA A 171 -9.74 5.60 -5.39
N GLY A 172 -8.70 5.59 -4.57
CA GLY A 172 -7.37 5.12 -4.96
C GLY A 172 -6.90 3.91 -4.18
N SER A 173 -7.30 3.80 -2.91
CA SER A 173 -6.93 2.69 -2.04
C SER A 173 -7.95 2.49 -0.93
N ILE A 174 -8.07 1.24 -0.47
CA ILE A 174 -8.74 0.87 0.77
C ILE A 174 -7.64 0.56 1.78
N THR A 175 -7.61 1.28 2.89
CA THR A 175 -6.62 1.12 3.95
C THR A 175 -7.30 0.64 5.22
N THR A 176 -6.64 -0.25 5.96
CA THR A 176 -7.12 -0.74 7.24
C THR A 176 -6.13 -0.40 8.35
N ARG A 177 -6.66 -0.18 9.55
CA ARG A 177 -5.87 0.01 10.76
C ARG A 177 -6.47 -0.84 11.86
N HIS A 178 -5.64 -1.65 12.50
CA HIS A 178 -6.05 -2.51 13.61
C HIS A 178 -5.09 -2.25 14.77
N TYR A 179 -5.61 -1.99 15.97
CA TYR A 179 -4.81 -1.57 17.12
C TYR A 179 -4.96 -2.55 18.29
N TRP A 180 -3.86 -2.77 19.01
CA TRP A 180 -3.83 -3.55 20.24
C TRP A 180 -3.04 -2.80 21.31
N GLU A 181 -3.55 -2.77 22.54
CA GLU A 181 -2.88 -2.16 23.69
C GLU A 181 -2.11 -3.22 24.49
N TRP A 182 -1.22 -3.95 23.82
CA TRP A 182 -0.41 -4.98 24.46
C TRP A 182 0.92 -4.41 24.96
N GLU A 183 1.51 -5.04 25.98
CA GLU A 183 2.84 -4.64 26.47
C GLU A 183 3.92 -4.78 25.39
N ARG A 184 3.80 -5.82 24.55
CA ARG A 184 4.65 -6.02 23.37
C ARG A 184 3.89 -5.61 22.12
N SER A 185 4.52 -4.75 21.32
CA SER A 185 4.04 -4.35 19.99
C SER A 185 3.62 -5.57 19.18
N VAL A 186 2.33 -5.62 18.85
CA VAL A 186 1.71 -6.63 17.99
C VAL A 186 2.35 -6.65 16.60
N ALA A 187 2.73 -5.47 16.08
CA ALA A 187 3.37 -5.37 14.77
C ALA A 187 4.73 -6.07 14.74
N ALA A 188 5.40 -6.24 15.88
CA ALA A 188 6.68 -6.93 16.02
C ALA A 188 6.56 -8.45 16.25
N ASP A 189 5.35 -8.99 16.39
CA ASP A 189 5.15 -10.43 16.52
C ASP A 189 5.14 -11.12 15.13
N PRO A 190 6.10 -12.01 14.84
CA PRO A 190 6.17 -12.69 13.54
C PRO A 190 5.10 -13.79 13.37
N THR A 191 4.42 -14.17 14.44
CA THR A 191 3.39 -15.22 14.44
C THR A 191 1.97 -14.65 14.38
N PHE A 192 1.81 -13.35 14.63
CA PHE A 192 0.52 -12.69 14.64
C PHE A 192 0.09 -12.27 13.24
N HIS A 193 -1.12 -12.67 12.85
CA HIS A 193 -1.72 -12.33 11.57
C HIS A 193 -3.18 -11.95 11.76
N VAL A 194 -3.56 -10.78 11.25
CA VAL A 194 -4.95 -10.35 11.22
C VAL A 194 -5.67 -11.07 10.09
N PRO A 195 -6.71 -11.88 10.36
CA PRO A 195 -7.50 -12.49 9.30
C PRO A 195 -8.25 -11.41 8.53
N LEU A 196 -7.84 -11.18 7.28
CA LEU A 196 -8.40 -10.14 6.42
C LEU A 196 -8.20 -10.52 4.95
N TRP A 197 -9.26 -10.48 4.16
CA TRP A 197 -9.20 -10.66 2.71
C TRP A 197 -10.29 -9.85 2.02
N ILE A 198 -10.10 -9.65 0.72
CA ILE A 198 -11.02 -8.94 -0.17
C ILE A 198 -11.19 -9.77 -1.44
N GLU A 199 -12.42 -9.86 -1.93
CA GLU A 199 -12.77 -10.55 -3.16
C GLU A 199 -13.78 -9.71 -3.97
N PRO A 200 -13.71 -9.70 -5.31
CA PRO A 200 -14.72 -9.06 -6.12
C PRO A 200 -16.06 -9.83 -6.00
N LEU A 201 -17.18 -9.11 -6.01
CA LEU A 201 -18.52 -9.72 -5.96
C LEU A 201 -18.90 -10.41 -7.28
N GLU A 202 -18.37 -9.92 -8.38
CA GLU A 202 -18.51 -10.50 -9.71
C GLU A 202 -17.16 -11.02 -10.18
N ASP A 203 -17.14 -12.13 -10.92
CA ASP A 203 -15.90 -12.68 -11.47
C ASP A 203 -15.32 -11.70 -12.52
N PRO A 204 -14.13 -11.12 -12.27
CA PRO A 204 -13.52 -10.18 -13.21
C PRO A 204 -12.90 -10.90 -14.43
N GLY A 205 -12.95 -12.23 -14.49
CA GLY A 205 -12.36 -13.08 -15.52
C GLY A 205 -10.91 -13.47 -15.20
N PRO A 206 -10.09 -13.86 -16.19
CA PRO A 206 -8.65 -14.03 -16.00
C PRO A 206 -7.94 -12.68 -15.90
N ALA A 207 -6.84 -12.63 -15.14
CA ALA A 207 -5.95 -11.48 -15.12
C ALA A 207 -5.37 -11.23 -16.53
N ALA A 208 -5.12 -9.96 -16.85
CA ALA A 208 -4.43 -9.63 -18.09
C ALA A 208 -3.00 -10.20 -18.07
N PRO A 209 -2.46 -10.64 -19.21
CA PRO A 209 -1.04 -10.97 -19.29
C PRO A 209 -0.20 -9.72 -19.02
N MET A 210 0.99 -9.92 -18.47
CA MET A 210 1.98 -8.85 -18.37
C MET A 210 2.26 -8.27 -19.76
N ASP A 211 2.24 -6.95 -19.85
CA ASP A 211 2.63 -6.22 -21.04
C ASP A 211 3.92 -5.41 -20.76
N ASP A 212 4.26 -4.54 -21.69
CA ASP A 212 5.48 -3.73 -21.67
C ASP A 212 5.21 -2.31 -21.11
N ALA A 213 4.04 -2.05 -20.50
CA ALA A 213 3.58 -0.71 -20.14
C ALA A 213 3.14 -0.58 -18.67
#